data_AF-A0A6H1K2C6-F1
#
_entry.id   AF-A0A6H1K2C6-F1
#
_cell.length_a   1.000
_cell.length_b   1.000
_cell.length_c   1.000
_cell.angle_alpha   90.00
_cell.angle_beta   90.00
_cell.angle_gamma   90.00
#
_symmetry.space_group_name_H-M   'P 1'
#
loop_
_entity.id
_entity.type
_entity.pdbx_description
1 polymer ?
#
loop_
_entity_poly.entity_id
_entity_poly.type
_entity_poly.pdbx_seq_one_letter_code
_entity_poly.pdbx_strand_id
1 'polypeptide(L)' 'MWTTPSAPGSPAPHREWANPYPNRLAHETSLHPRRHARNAVDWWPWSDAAFEEARRRGVPVLLSVGYWWQ' A
#
# COMPACT_ATOMS: atom_id res chain seq x y z
N MET A 1 -22.80 4.70 6.55
CA MET A 1 -22.76 3.88 5.32
C MET A 1 -22.97 4.84 4.15
N TRP A 2 -21.90 5.30 3.50
CA TRP A 2 -21.99 6.24 2.37
C TRP A 2 -21.65 5.46 1.09
N THR A 3 -22.63 5.28 0.20
CA THR A 3 -22.38 4.80 -1.17
C THR A 3 -22.79 5.91 -2.12
N THR A 4 -21.81 6.55 -2.77
CA THR A 4 -22.06 7.47 -3.88
C THR A 4 -22.59 6.66 -5.07
N PRO A 5 -23.70 7.07 -5.72
CA PRO A 5 -24.14 6.42 -6.95
C PRO A 5 -23.12 6.73 -8.05
N SER A 6 -22.52 5.68 -8.62
CA SER A 6 -21.55 5.83 -9.71
C SER A 6 -22.26 6.29 -10.99
N ALA A 7 -21.84 7.43 -11.54
CA ALA A 7 -22.34 7.93 -12.81
C ALA A 7 -21.87 7.03 -13.99
N PRO A 8 -22.70 6.81 -15.02
CA PRO A 8 -22.35 6.01 -16.19
C PRO A 8 -21.18 6.67 -16.94
N GLY A 9 -20.04 5.97 -17.02
CA GLY A 9 -18.80 6.46 -17.60
C GLY A 9 -17.62 6.58 -16.63
N SER A 10 -17.84 6.32 -15.34
CA SER A 10 -16.73 6.26 -14.37
C SER A 10 -15.93 4.95 -14.56
N PRO A 11 -14.58 4.99 -14.67
CA PRO A 11 -13.79 3.77 -14.60
C PRO A 11 -14.04 3.08 -13.24
N ALA A 12 -14.14 1.76 -13.24
CA ALA A 12 -14.38 0.99 -12.03
C ALA A 12 -13.35 1.36 -10.92
N PRO A 13 -13.75 1.65 -9.68
CA PRO A 13 -12.96 2.46 -8.74
C PRO A 13 -11.78 1.72 -8.05
N HIS A 14 -11.08 0.81 -8.72
CA HIS A 14 -9.93 0.13 -8.11
C HIS A 14 -8.96 -0.59 -9.06
N ARG A 15 -9.21 -0.63 -10.38
CA ARG A 15 -8.37 -1.43 -11.30
C ARG A 15 -7.14 -0.68 -11.82
N GLU A 16 -7.15 0.65 -11.75
CA GLU A 16 -6.12 1.52 -12.34
C GLU A 16 -4.91 1.80 -11.42
N TRP A 17 -5.01 1.49 -10.12
CA TRP A 17 -3.91 1.65 -9.14
C TRP A 17 -3.45 0.34 -8.50
N ALA A 18 -3.79 -0.81 -9.10
CA ALA A 18 -3.26 -2.09 -8.69
C ALA A 18 -1.93 -2.34 -9.41
N ASN A 19 -0.86 -2.56 -8.65
CA ASN A 19 0.42 -2.94 -9.24
C ASN A 19 0.34 -4.41 -9.69
N PRO A 20 0.57 -4.73 -10.97
CA PRO A 20 0.63 -6.12 -11.42
C PRO A 20 1.77 -6.89 -10.76
N TYR A 21 2.78 -6.19 -10.23
CA TYR A 21 3.90 -6.76 -9.48
C TYR A 21 3.72 -6.56 -7.97
N PRO A 22 3.97 -7.59 -7.16
CA PRO A 22 3.95 -7.46 -5.70
C PRO A 22 5.09 -6.55 -5.20
N ASN A 23 4.82 -5.67 -4.24
CA ASN A 23 5.83 -4.92 -3.50
C ASN A 23 6.48 -5.79 -2.39
N ARG A 24 7.41 -5.19 -1.65
CA ARG A 24 8.21 -5.88 -0.61
C ARG A 24 7.38 -6.52 0.49
N LEU A 25 6.15 -6.04 0.75
CA LEU A 25 5.25 -6.62 1.74
C LEU A 25 4.76 -8.03 1.38
N ALA A 26 4.97 -8.49 0.14
CA ALA A 26 4.65 -9.87 -0.23
C ALA A 26 5.46 -10.92 0.56
N HIS A 27 6.61 -10.52 1.11
CA HIS A 27 7.50 -11.41 1.87
C HIS A 27 7.27 -11.35 3.39
N GLU A 28 6.33 -10.53 3.86
CA GLU A 28 6.02 -10.42 5.29
C GLU A 28 5.29 -11.65 5.84
N THR A 29 5.62 -12.03 7.06
CA THR A 29 5.05 -13.23 7.72
C THR A 29 3.58 -13.02 8.08
N SER A 30 3.22 -11.82 8.53
CA SER A 30 1.83 -11.46 8.87
C SER A 30 0.93 -11.37 7.64
N LEU A 31 -0.33 -11.82 7.77
CA LEU A 31 -1.33 -11.73 6.70
C LEU A 31 -1.75 -10.28 6.38
N HIS A 32 -1.68 -9.39 7.38
CA HIS A 32 -2.15 -8.01 7.26
C HIS A 32 -1.31 -7.16 6.29
N PRO A 33 0.04 -7.07 6.40
CA PRO A 33 0.87 -6.38 5.42
C PRO A 33 0.77 -6.98 4.00
N ARG A 34 0.66 -8.31 3.89
CA ARG A 34 0.53 -9.00 2.60
C ARG A 34 -0.71 -8.58 1.80
N ARG A 35 -1.79 -8.14 2.45
CA ARG A 35 -2.99 -7.61 1.76
C ARG A 35 -2.68 -6.35 0.94
N HIS A 36 -1.64 -5.60 1.30
CA HIS A 36 -1.21 -4.39 0.60
C HIS A 36 -0.11 -4.65 -0.44
N ALA A 37 0.25 -5.91 -0.69
CA ALA A 37 1.34 -6.25 -1.60
C ALA A 37 1.09 -5.83 -3.06
N ARG A 38 -0.17 -5.70 -3.50
CA ARG A 38 -0.53 -5.29 -4.87
C ARG A 38 -0.96 -3.83 -4.98
N ASN A 39 -0.77 -3.04 -3.94
CA ASN A 39 -1.06 -1.60 -4.01
C ASN A 39 0.00 -0.92 -4.89
N ALA A 40 -0.40 0.07 -5.70
CA ALA A 40 0.54 0.88 -6.50
C ALA A 40 1.60 1.60 -5.66
N VAL A 41 1.32 1.86 -4.39
CA VAL A 41 2.31 2.39 -3.45
C VAL A 41 3.38 1.33 -3.19
N ASP A 42 4.63 1.70 -3.42
CA ASP A 42 5.81 0.88 -3.11
C ASP A 42 6.02 0.81 -1.59
N TRP A 43 5.23 -0.01 -0.92
CA TRP A 43 5.31 -0.17 0.53
C TRP A 43 6.60 -0.88 0.94
N TRP A 44 7.23 -0.35 1.98
CA TRP A 44 8.36 -0.96 2.66
C TRP A 44 7.91 -1.47 4.03
N PRO A 45 8.43 -2.61 4.48
CA PRO A 45 8.28 -3.00 5.88
C PRO A 45 9.09 -2.08 6.78
N TRP A 46 8.73 -2.05 8.05
CA TRP A 46 9.48 -1.30 9.05
C TRP A 46 10.90 -1.88 9.17
N SER A 47 11.89 -1.13 8.67
CA SER A 47 13.28 -1.57 8.57
C SER A 47 14.23 -0.39 8.41
N ASP A 48 15.49 -0.55 8.81
CA ASP A 48 16.52 0.49 8.65
C ASP A 48 16.70 0.88 7.18
N ALA A 49 16.63 -0.09 6.27
CA ALA A 49 16.74 0.13 4.82
C ALA A 49 15.68 1.11 4.28
N ALA A 50 14.46 1.11 4.85
CA ALA A 50 13.41 2.05 4.45
C ALA A 50 13.78 3.50 4.81
N PHE A 51 14.39 3.70 5.98
CA PHE A 51 14.85 5.02 6.43
C PHE A 51 16.09 5.49 5.66
N GLU A 52 17.02 4.59 5.37
CA GLU A 52 18.17 4.90 4.52
C GLU A 52 17.74 5.34 3.12
N GLU A 53 16.76 4.67 2.53
CA GLU A 53 16.23 5.03 1.21
C GLU A 53 15.53 6.39 1.22
N ALA A 54 14.73 6.69 2.26
CA ALA A 54 14.11 8.00 2.42
C ALA A 54 15.15 9.12 2.55
N ARG A 55 16.21 8.89 3.33
CA ARG A 55 17.34 9.82 3.48
C ARG A 55 18.09 10.01 2.16
N ARG A 56 18.36 8.93 1.42
CA ARG A 56 19.02 8.96 0.11
C ARG A 56 18.21 9.75 -0.92
N ARG A 57 16.88 9.62 -0.89
CA ARG A 57 15.96 10.35 -1.79
C ARG A 57 15.64 11.77 -1.32
N GLY A 58 15.95 12.12 -0.08
CA GLY A 58 15.62 13.42 0.50
C GLY A 58 14.11 13.65 0.65
N VAL A 59 13.34 12.60 0.91
CA VAL A 59 11.86 12.67 1.04
C VAL A 59 11.40 12.23 2.44
N PRO A 60 10.28 12.76 2.95
CA PRO A 60 9.72 12.32 4.22
C PRO A 60 9.19 10.89 4.17
N VAL A 61 9.13 10.23 5.33
CA VAL A 61 8.53 8.89 5.48
C VAL A 61 7.05 9.03 5.83
N LEU A 62 6.17 8.44 5.01
CA LEU A 62 4.78 8.22 5.36
C LEU A 62 4.65 6.88 6.08
N LEU A 63 4.38 6.92 7.39
CA LEU A 63 4.15 5.73 8.21
C LEU A 63 2.65 5.42 8.30
N SER A 64 2.27 4.22 7.87
CA SER A 64 0.91 3.69 8.07
C SER A 64 0.98 2.49 9.01
N VAL A 65 0.29 2.57 10.14
CA VAL A 65 0.23 1.49 11.14
C VAL A 65 -1.22 1.04 11.26
N GLY A 66 -1.44 -0.27 11.17
CA GLY A 66 -2.73 -0.90 11.41
C GLY A 66 -2.54 -2.18 12.19
N TYR A 67 -3.43 -2.44 13.13
CA TYR A 67 -3.56 -3.72 13.78
C TYR A 67 -4.81 -4.41 13.22
N TRP A 68 -4.76 -5.73 13.10
CA TRP A 68 -5.94 -6.53 12.82
C TRP A 68 -6.31 -7.25 14.12
N TRP A 69 -7.33 -6.76 14.82
CA TRP A 69 -8.02 -7.56 15.84
C TRP A 69 -9.16 -8.29 15.15
N GLN A 70 -9.06 -9.61 15.15
CA GLN A 70 -10.17 -10.53 14.97
C GLN A 70 -9.85 -11.76 15.80
#